data_AF-A0A662G5X1-F1
#
_entry.id   AF-A0A662G5X1-F1
#
_cell.length_a   1.000
_cell.length_b   1.000
_cell.length_c   1.000
_cell.angle_alpha   90.00
_cell.angle_beta   90.00
_cell.angle_gamma   90.00
#
_symmetry.space_group_name_H-M   'P 1'
#
loop_
_entity.id
_entity.type
_entity.pdbx_description
1 polymer ?
#
loop_
_entity_poly.entity_id
_entity_poly.type
_entity_poly.pdbx_seq_one_letter_code
_entity_poly.pdbx_strand_id
1 'polypeptide(L)'
;YYGKKGKFSVRRIPGLDKIEEAVGRAVEMGRPIFDIIGMGSFTSIYAPQTVAGLSVLGYVSKLCAEKGAKLIAPQAAVDVMPVAVEIVRQSYAEAGKLDELDVDEQLPYLSGTQFAWASGIIGMAARLKPAANVMIGPFWAESMMFAETFARVGAYQVAGTARLYQLPFFAAVADYVLIGEEIFAADAYLTKDPIKIGSLFSQDVYKLVAIVLSVIGALLSTAGVKIIVDLLKK
;
A
#
# COMPACT_ATOMS: atom_id res chain seq x y z
N TYR A 1 -0.88 25.85 5.40
CA TYR A 1 -1.75 26.75 6.21
C TYR A 1 -3.16 26.19 6.40
N TYR A 2 -3.85 25.69 5.34
CA TYR A 2 -5.20 25.13 5.48
C TYR A 2 -5.28 23.70 6.04
N GLY A 3 -4.29 22.82 5.80
CA GLY A 3 -4.24 21.48 6.40
C GLY A 3 -4.22 21.50 7.93
N LYS A 4 -3.47 22.43 8.54
CA LYS A 4 -3.42 22.62 10.01
C LYS A 4 -4.74 23.06 10.65
N LYS A 5 -5.73 23.54 9.88
CA LYS A 5 -7.03 23.99 10.41
C LYS A 5 -8.09 22.88 10.44
N GLY A 6 -7.75 21.63 10.09
CA GLY A 6 -8.69 20.50 10.14
C GLY A 6 -9.91 20.63 9.22
N LYS A 7 -9.87 21.54 8.24
CA LYS A 7 -11.01 21.82 7.33
C LYS A 7 -11.18 20.80 6.22
N PHE A 8 -10.24 19.88 6.05
CA PHE A 8 -10.27 18.88 4.99
C PHE A 8 -10.24 17.50 5.62
N SER A 9 -11.11 16.62 5.12
CA SER A 9 -11.17 15.21 5.49
C SER A 9 -10.91 14.36 4.26
N VAL A 10 -10.16 13.27 4.41
CA VAL A 10 -10.04 12.26 3.35
C VAL A 10 -11.38 11.56 3.22
N ARG A 11 -11.80 11.28 1.97
CA ARG A 11 -12.95 10.39 1.70
C ARG A 11 -12.75 9.08 2.46
N ARG A 12 -13.84 8.47 2.94
CA ARG A 12 -13.81 7.13 3.51
C ARG A 12 -13.28 6.12 2.48
N ILE A 13 -12.28 5.34 2.85
CA ILE A 13 -11.70 4.26 2.02
C ILE A 13 -12.05 2.93 2.68
N PRO A 14 -13.12 2.24 2.24
CA PRO A 14 -13.63 1.05 2.92
C PRO A 14 -12.59 -0.06 3.07
N GLY A 15 -11.72 -0.26 2.07
CA GLY A 15 -10.68 -1.28 2.14
C GLY A 15 -9.69 -1.08 3.28
N LEU A 16 -9.39 0.18 3.65
CA LEU A 16 -8.49 0.48 4.77
C LEU A 16 -9.14 0.25 6.13
N ASP A 17 -10.44 0.54 6.28
CA ASP A 17 -11.19 0.22 7.50
C ASP A 17 -11.20 -1.29 7.80
N LYS A 18 -11.03 -2.11 6.76
CA LYS A 18 -11.04 -3.58 6.85
C LYS A 18 -9.72 -4.20 7.28
N ILE A 19 -8.65 -3.41 7.39
CA ILE A 19 -7.38 -3.87 7.93
C ILE A 19 -7.51 -4.21 9.43
N GLU A 20 -8.25 -3.42 10.21
CA GLU A 20 -8.49 -3.73 11.62
C GLU A 20 -9.22 -5.07 11.79
N GLU A 21 -10.20 -5.36 10.91
CA GLU A 21 -10.90 -6.65 10.87
C GLU A 21 -9.94 -7.80 10.51
N ALA A 22 -9.04 -7.59 9.55
CA ALA A 22 -8.03 -8.58 9.16
C ALA A 22 -7.12 -8.96 10.35
N VAL A 23 -6.66 -7.97 11.12
CA VAL A 23 -5.85 -8.21 12.31
C VAL A 23 -6.67 -8.89 13.41
N GLY A 24 -7.93 -8.46 13.63
CA GLY A 24 -8.83 -9.09 14.60
C GLY A 24 -9.02 -10.59 14.33
N ARG A 25 -9.27 -10.96 13.06
CA ARG A 25 -9.37 -12.37 12.64
C ARG A 25 -8.09 -13.15 12.91
N ALA A 26 -6.92 -12.55 12.69
CA ALA A 26 -5.64 -13.19 12.98
C ALA A 26 -5.47 -13.52 14.46
N VAL A 27 -5.85 -12.59 15.35
CA VAL A 27 -5.87 -12.82 16.80
C VAL A 27 -6.86 -13.93 17.17
N GLU A 28 -8.11 -13.84 16.70
CA GLU A 28 -9.17 -14.82 17.01
C GLU A 28 -8.83 -16.23 16.57
N MET A 29 -8.17 -16.38 15.42
CA MET A 29 -7.81 -17.69 14.86
C MET A 29 -6.45 -18.21 15.34
N GLY A 30 -5.65 -17.40 16.03
CA GLY A 30 -4.28 -17.74 16.42
C GLY A 30 -3.37 -18.05 15.21
N ARG A 31 -3.66 -17.45 14.05
CA ARG A 31 -2.94 -17.65 12.78
C ARG A 31 -2.32 -16.31 12.36
N PRO A 32 -1.15 -16.30 11.70
CA PRO A 32 -0.48 -15.06 11.34
C PRO A 32 -1.29 -14.23 10.34
N ILE A 33 -0.96 -12.95 10.26
CA ILE A 33 -1.34 -12.05 9.17
C ILE A 33 -0.13 -11.78 8.29
N PHE A 34 -0.33 -11.84 6.97
CA PHE A 34 0.69 -11.44 6.01
C PHE A 34 0.52 -9.97 5.64
N ASP A 35 1.62 -9.22 5.56
CA ASP A 35 1.64 -7.88 4.96
C ASP A 35 2.71 -7.83 3.86
N ILE A 36 2.26 -7.74 2.61
CA ILE A 36 3.11 -7.81 1.43
C ILE A 36 3.09 -6.43 0.77
N ILE A 37 4.22 -5.75 0.81
CA ILE A 37 4.37 -4.38 0.29
C ILE A 37 4.71 -4.31 -1.21
N GLY A 38 4.72 -5.46 -1.91
CA GLY A 38 5.12 -5.56 -3.31
C GLY A 38 6.64 -5.52 -3.54
N MET A 39 7.06 -5.73 -4.79
CA MET A 39 8.48 -5.77 -5.19
C MET A 39 8.97 -4.42 -5.70
N GLY A 40 8.86 -3.39 -4.87
CA GLY A 40 9.19 -2.01 -5.23
C GLY A 40 10.65 -1.61 -4.96
N SER A 41 11.02 -0.43 -5.43
CA SER A 41 12.25 0.30 -5.07
C SER A 41 11.95 1.79 -4.92
N PHE A 42 12.78 2.52 -4.17
CA PHE A 42 12.64 3.97 -3.96
C PHE A 42 13.04 4.81 -5.18
N THR A 43 13.72 4.23 -6.17
CA THR A 43 14.23 4.98 -7.34
C THR A 43 13.39 4.78 -8.60
N SER A 44 12.44 3.83 -8.57
CA SER A 44 11.60 3.50 -9.71
C SER A 44 10.42 4.46 -9.86
N ILE A 45 9.77 4.45 -11.04
CA ILE A 45 8.48 5.12 -11.25
C ILE A 45 7.36 4.60 -10.34
N TYR A 46 7.56 3.45 -9.70
CA TYR A 46 6.61 2.84 -8.77
C TYR A 46 6.95 3.16 -7.30
N ALA A 47 7.98 3.96 -7.03
CA ALA A 47 8.37 4.36 -5.68
C ALA A 47 7.21 4.90 -4.82
N PRO A 48 6.25 5.71 -5.35
CA PRO A 48 5.10 6.14 -4.56
C PRO A 48 4.23 4.97 -4.06
N GLN A 49 4.15 3.87 -4.82
CA GLN A 49 3.42 2.67 -4.39
C GLN A 49 4.18 1.92 -3.31
N THR A 50 5.52 1.86 -3.41
CA THR A 50 6.38 1.30 -2.35
C THR A 50 6.18 2.05 -1.04
N VAL A 51 6.17 3.38 -1.07
CA VAL A 51 5.93 4.22 0.12
C VAL A 51 4.53 4.02 0.68
N ALA A 52 3.51 3.87 -0.18
CA ALA A 52 2.16 3.53 0.26
C ALA A 52 2.12 2.17 0.97
N GLY A 53 2.78 1.14 0.42
CA GLY A 53 2.90 -0.17 1.05
C GLY A 53 3.58 -0.12 2.41
N LEU A 54 4.71 0.61 2.52
CA LEU A 54 5.40 0.82 3.80
C LEU A 54 4.54 1.55 4.84
N SER A 55 3.71 2.49 4.40
CA SER A 55 2.80 3.22 5.29
C SER A 55 1.72 2.29 5.85
N VAL A 56 1.19 1.40 5.01
CA VAL A 56 0.25 0.35 5.44
C VAL A 56 0.93 -0.64 6.36
N LEU A 57 2.18 -1.06 6.08
CA LEU A 57 2.98 -1.92 6.95
C LEU A 57 3.17 -1.32 8.34
N GLY A 58 3.43 -0.01 8.45
CA GLY A 58 3.50 0.66 9.75
C GLY A 58 2.19 0.56 10.52
N TYR A 59 1.06 0.79 9.86
CA TYR A 59 -0.25 0.68 10.50
C TYR A 59 -0.61 -0.76 10.90
N VAL A 60 -0.38 -1.74 10.01
CA VAL A 60 -0.64 -3.17 10.29
C VAL A 60 0.27 -3.66 11.41
N SER A 61 1.57 -3.36 11.37
CA SER A 61 2.52 -3.78 12.40
C SER A 61 2.19 -3.19 13.77
N LYS A 62 1.77 -1.92 13.82
CA LYS A 62 1.25 -1.31 15.05
C LYS A 62 0.04 -2.07 15.60
N LEU A 63 -0.98 -2.32 14.78
CA LEU A 63 -2.16 -3.08 15.21
C LEU A 63 -1.80 -4.49 15.65
N CYS A 64 -0.87 -5.16 14.97
CA CYS A 64 -0.39 -6.48 15.33
C CYS A 64 0.29 -6.47 16.71
N ALA A 65 1.19 -5.52 16.96
CA ALA A 65 1.87 -5.38 18.24
C ALA A 65 0.89 -5.03 19.38
N GLU A 66 -0.08 -4.16 19.14
CA GLU A 66 -1.09 -3.77 20.13
C GLU A 66 -2.08 -4.89 20.46
N LYS A 67 -2.46 -5.71 19.46
CA LYS A 67 -3.51 -6.74 19.60
C LYS A 67 -2.95 -8.16 19.77
N GLY A 68 -1.64 -8.35 19.67
CA GLY A 68 -0.98 -9.66 19.79
C GLY A 68 -1.14 -10.56 18.56
N ALA A 69 -1.30 -10.00 17.36
CA ALA A 69 -1.26 -10.79 16.12
C ALA A 69 0.17 -10.99 15.62
N LYS A 70 0.47 -12.19 15.11
CA LYS A 70 1.77 -12.47 14.49
C LYS A 70 1.82 -11.90 13.07
N LEU A 71 2.65 -10.88 12.87
CA LEU A 71 2.94 -10.29 11.55
C LEU A 71 4.00 -11.11 10.79
N ILE A 72 3.76 -11.36 9.51
CA ILE A 72 4.74 -11.89 8.56
C ILE A 72 4.78 -10.96 7.33
N ALA A 73 5.88 -10.28 7.09
CA ALA A 73 6.09 -9.34 5.99
C ALA A 73 7.36 -9.66 5.18
N PRO A 74 7.33 -10.70 4.32
CA PRO A 74 8.52 -11.16 3.60
C PRO A 74 9.03 -10.12 2.59
N GLN A 75 10.35 -9.94 2.56
CA GLN A 75 11.00 -8.86 1.82
C GLN A 75 11.67 -9.36 0.53
N ALA A 76 11.74 -8.47 -0.46
CA ALA A 76 12.35 -8.74 -1.77
C ALA A 76 13.49 -7.77 -2.14
N ALA A 77 13.37 -6.51 -1.73
CA ALA A 77 14.24 -5.43 -2.18
C ALA A 77 15.19 -5.02 -1.05
N VAL A 78 16.49 -5.09 -1.33
CA VAL A 78 17.57 -4.82 -0.35
C VAL A 78 17.64 -3.34 0.05
N ASP A 79 17.19 -2.43 -0.81
CA ASP A 79 17.09 -0.99 -0.53
C ASP A 79 15.85 -0.66 0.33
N VAL A 80 14.76 -1.41 0.18
CA VAL A 80 13.49 -1.18 0.89
C VAL A 80 13.46 -1.88 2.26
N MET A 81 14.03 -3.08 2.36
CA MET A 81 13.97 -3.90 3.57
C MET A 81 14.43 -3.19 4.85
N PRO A 82 15.55 -2.44 4.89
CA PRO A 82 15.97 -1.75 6.11
C PRO A 82 14.93 -0.75 6.62
N VAL A 83 14.22 -0.07 5.71
CA VAL A 83 13.15 0.86 6.05
C VAL A 83 11.93 0.10 6.58
N ALA A 84 11.56 -1.01 5.95
CA ALA A 84 10.48 -1.87 6.44
C ALA A 84 10.74 -2.40 7.86
N VAL A 85 11.97 -2.89 8.11
CA VAL A 85 12.39 -3.38 9.43
C VAL A 85 12.32 -2.29 10.48
N GLU A 86 12.79 -1.07 10.17
CA GLU A 86 12.75 0.04 11.12
C GLU A 86 11.31 0.46 11.44
N ILE A 87 10.43 0.51 10.45
CA ILE A 87 9.00 0.81 10.65
C ILE A 87 8.34 -0.21 11.60
N VAL A 88 8.59 -1.50 11.38
CA VAL A 88 8.04 -2.55 12.24
C VAL A 88 8.66 -2.48 13.63
N ARG A 89 9.97 -2.28 13.73
CA ARG A 89 10.66 -2.12 15.02
C ARG A 89 10.10 -0.96 15.82
N GLN A 90 9.90 0.20 15.20
CA GLN A 90 9.31 1.35 15.85
C GLN A 90 7.89 1.05 16.34
N SER A 91 7.08 0.38 15.52
CA SER A 91 5.70 0.02 15.89
C SER A 91 5.65 -0.94 17.09
N TYR A 92 6.54 -1.93 17.13
CA TYR A 92 6.68 -2.84 18.27
C TYR A 92 7.27 -2.13 19.51
N ALA A 93 8.17 -1.16 19.33
CA ALA A 93 8.72 -0.34 20.41
C ALA A 93 7.66 0.56 21.07
N GLU A 94 6.84 1.23 20.28
CA GLU A 94 5.75 2.07 20.75
C GLU A 94 4.70 1.26 21.54
N ALA A 95 4.49 -0.01 21.16
CA ALA A 95 3.63 -0.94 21.89
C ALA A 95 4.30 -1.59 23.12
N GLY A 96 5.60 -1.37 23.35
CA GLY A 96 6.36 -2.00 24.43
C GLY A 96 6.55 -3.52 24.24
N LYS A 97 6.60 -3.98 22.99
CA LYS A 97 6.63 -5.40 22.58
C LYS A 97 7.88 -5.76 21.77
N LEU A 98 8.97 -5.01 21.90
CA LEU A 98 10.21 -5.28 21.13
C LEU A 98 10.79 -6.68 21.35
N ASP A 99 10.53 -7.27 22.51
CA ASP A 99 10.92 -8.64 22.87
C ASP A 99 10.17 -9.71 22.07
N GLU A 100 9.00 -9.38 21.52
CA GLU A 100 8.20 -10.26 20.66
C GLU A 100 8.59 -10.15 19.17
N LEU A 101 9.45 -9.19 18.80
CA LEU A 101 9.87 -8.96 17.42
C LEU A 101 11.04 -9.88 17.03
N ASP A 102 10.77 -10.87 16.18
CA ASP A 102 11.79 -11.65 15.49
C ASP A 102 11.89 -11.19 14.03
N VAL A 103 12.90 -10.38 13.70
CA VAL A 103 13.05 -9.81 12.35
C VAL A 103 13.33 -10.88 11.31
N ASP A 104 14.05 -11.95 11.65
CA ASP A 104 14.42 -12.99 10.68
C ASP A 104 13.22 -13.87 10.35
N GLU A 105 12.36 -14.15 11.33
CA GLU A 105 11.11 -14.90 11.11
C GLU A 105 10.02 -14.02 10.47
N GLN A 106 9.87 -12.79 10.96
CA GLN A 106 8.75 -11.93 10.58
C GLN A 106 9.02 -11.11 9.31
N LEU A 107 10.25 -10.71 9.01
CA LEU A 107 10.60 -9.97 7.79
C LEU A 107 11.71 -10.66 6.99
N PRO A 108 11.60 -11.97 6.68
CA PRO A 108 12.66 -12.69 6.00
C PRO A 108 12.90 -12.10 4.61
N TYR A 109 14.15 -11.88 4.26
CA TYR A 109 14.53 -11.65 2.87
C TYR A 109 14.45 -12.97 2.11
N LEU A 110 13.67 -13.01 1.02
CA LEU A 110 13.55 -14.21 0.20
C LEU A 110 14.42 -14.13 -1.05
N SER A 111 14.18 -13.15 -1.92
CA SER A 111 14.92 -12.99 -3.17
C SER A 111 14.65 -11.64 -3.83
N GLY A 112 15.67 -11.10 -4.49
CA GLY A 112 15.55 -9.96 -5.41
C GLY A 112 15.04 -10.33 -6.79
N THR A 113 14.59 -11.57 -7.01
CA THR A 113 13.99 -12.05 -8.26
C THR A 113 12.51 -12.35 -8.05
N GLN A 114 11.64 -11.77 -8.87
CA GLN A 114 10.18 -11.78 -8.73
C GLN A 114 9.59 -13.17 -8.43
N PHE A 115 9.84 -14.17 -9.28
CA PHE A 115 9.25 -15.50 -9.11
C PHE A 115 9.89 -16.32 -7.97
N ALA A 116 11.14 -16.03 -7.62
CA ALA A 116 11.79 -16.67 -6.47
C ALA A 116 11.20 -16.12 -5.16
N TRP A 117 11.01 -14.81 -5.06
CA TRP A 117 10.30 -14.17 -3.95
C TRP A 117 8.85 -14.67 -3.86
N ALA A 118 8.13 -14.68 -4.99
CA ALA A 118 6.74 -15.11 -5.02
C ALA A 118 6.57 -16.57 -4.60
N SER A 119 7.41 -17.48 -5.11
CA SER A 119 7.35 -18.90 -4.72
C SER A 119 7.67 -19.11 -3.23
N GLY A 120 8.58 -18.32 -2.66
CA GLY A 120 8.85 -18.31 -1.22
C GLY A 120 7.62 -17.92 -0.41
N ILE A 121 6.95 -16.81 -0.76
CA ILE A 121 5.70 -16.38 -0.10
C ILE A 121 4.60 -17.44 -0.23
N ILE A 122 4.41 -18.00 -1.43
CA ILE A 122 3.39 -19.02 -1.67
C ILE A 122 3.64 -20.26 -0.80
N GLY A 123 4.90 -20.70 -0.72
CA GLY A 123 5.30 -21.80 0.16
C GLY A 123 5.06 -21.49 1.64
N MET A 124 5.35 -20.26 2.09
CA MET A 124 5.06 -19.83 3.45
C MET A 124 3.55 -19.82 3.73
N ALA A 125 2.75 -19.24 2.83
CA ALA A 125 1.30 -19.19 2.96
C ALA A 125 0.67 -20.58 3.04
N ALA A 126 1.14 -21.53 2.23
CA ALA A 126 0.65 -22.92 2.25
C ALA A 126 0.94 -23.64 3.58
N ARG A 127 2.08 -23.34 4.23
CA ARG A 127 2.47 -23.94 5.52
C ARG A 127 1.84 -23.25 6.71
N LEU A 128 1.98 -21.92 6.77
CA LEU A 128 1.54 -21.10 7.89
C LEU A 128 0.04 -20.92 7.90
N LYS A 129 -0.61 -21.00 6.72
CA LYS A 129 -2.04 -20.79 6.51
C LYS A 129 -2.46 -19.52 7.26
N PRO A 130 -2.12 -18.31 6.82
CA PRO A 130 -2.50 -17.11 7.57
C PRO A 130 -4.01 -16.91 7.65
N ALA A 131 -4.49 -16.21 8.67
CA ALA A 131 -5.90 -15.83 8.78
C ALA A 131 -6.27 -14.70 7.82
N ALA A 132 -5.31 -13.82 7.53
CA ALA A 132 -5.49 -12.69 6.64
C ALA A 132 -4.21 -12.35 5.89
N ASN A 133 -4.35 -11.64 4.78
CA ASN A 133 -3.24 -10.99 4.10
C ASN A 133 -3.64 -9.57 3.67
N VAL A 134 -2.67 -8.68 3.77
CA VAL A 134 -2.73 -7.31 3.28
C VAL A 134 -1.69 -7.18 2.17
N MET A 135 -2.12 -6.73 1.00
CA MET A 135 -1.27 -6.64 -0.21
C MET A 135 -1.38 -5.24 -0.80
N ILE A 136 -0.63 -4.28 -0.27
CA ILE A 136 -0.64 -2.89 -0.75
C ILE A 136 0.73 -2.51 -1.30
N GLY A 137 0.82 -2.18 -2.59
CA GLY A 137 2.08 -1.76 -3.20
C GLY A 137 2.19 -2.01 -4.70
N PRO A 138 3.41 -1.97 -5.25
CA PRO A 138 3.65 -2.31 -6.64
C PRO A 138 3.74 -3.82 -6.83
N PHE A 139 2.78 -4.38 -7.57
CA PHE A 139 2.73 -5.81 -7.91
C PHE A 139 2.79 -6.05 -9.42
N TRP A 140 3.29 -7.20 -9.84
CA TRP A 140 3.37 -7.67 -11.23
C TRP A 140 2.61 -8.99 -11.39
N ALA A 141 3.08 -9.89 -12.26
CA ALA A 141 2.43 -11.16 -12.59
C ALA A 141 2.13 -12.05 -11.39
N GLU A 142 2.82 -11.86 -10.26
CA GLU A 142 2.57 -12.56 -9.01
C GLU A 142 1.25 -12.19 -8.34
N SER A 143 0.56 -11.11 -8.76
CA SER A 143 -0.70 -10.66 -8.15
C SER A 143 -1.76 -11.76 -8.10
N MET A 144 -1.99 -12.45 -9.23
CA MET A 144 -2.94 -13.57 -9.29
C MET A 144 -2.45 -14.76 -8.48
N MET A 145 -1.14 -15.05 -8.52
CA MET A 145 -0.54 -16.17 -7.80
C MET A 145 -0.73 -16.00 -6.28
N PHE A 146 -0.52 -14.79 -5.76
CA PHE A 146 -0.76 -14.49 -4.36
C PHE A 146 -2.24 -14.54 -4.02
N ALA A 147 -3.08 -13.84 -4.76
CA ALA A 147 -4.51 -13.76 -4.46
C ALA A 147 -5.16 -15.14 -4.43
N GLU A 148 -4.87 -16.01 -5.40
CA GLU A 148 -5.36 -17.38 -5.42
C GLU A 148 -4.78 -18.21 -4.26
N THR A 149 -3.48 -18.10 -3.99
CA THR A 149 -2.84 -18.86 -2.91
C THR A 149 -3.47 -18.54 -1.55
N PHE A 150 -3.65 -17.25 -1.25
CA PHE A 150 -4.25 -16.83 0.00
C PHE A 150 -5.74 -17.18 0.08
N ALA A 151 -6.47 -17.09 -1.03
CA ALA A 151 -7.86 -17.55 -1.09
C ALA A 151 -7.98 -19.05 -0.78
N ARG A 152 -7.07 -19.87 -1.33
CA ARG A 152 -7.07 -21.33 -1.13
C ARG A 152 -6.81 -21.76 0.31
N VAL A 153 -6.08 -20.95 1.08
CA VAL A 153 -5.88 -21.19 2.53
C VAL A 153 -6.93 -20.51 3.40
N GLY A 154 -7.95 -19.90 2.78
CA GLY A 154 -9.06 -19.24 3.43
C GLY A 154 -8.66 -17.95 4.17
N ALA A 155 -7.61 -17.27 3.70
CA ALA A 155 -7.19 -16.00 4.28
C ALA A 155 -8.09 -14.87 3.80
N TYR A 156 -8.51 -14.00 4.72
CA TYR A 156 -9.19 -12.74 4.41
C TYR A 156 -8.23 -11.74 3.77
N GLN A 157 -8.61 -11.09 2.68
CA GLN A 157 -7.67 -10.33 1.84
C GLN A 157 -8.07 -8.86 1.69
N VAL A 158 -7.13 -7.97 1.99
CA VAL A 158 -7.21 -6.55 1.63
C VAL A 158 -6.08 -6.25 0.66
N ALA A 159 -6.40 -5.90 -0.58
CA ALA A 159 -5.40 -5.76 -1.64
C ALA A 159 -5.51 -4.41 -2.37
N GLY A 160 -4.42 -3.95 -2.97
CA GLY A 160 -4.39 -2.64 -3.64
C GLY A 160 -3.10 -2.40 -4.39
N THR A 161 -3.23 -1.98 -5.65
CA THR A 161 -2.09 -1.57 -6.47
C THR A 161 -2.52 -0.49 -7.46
N ALA A 162 -1.64 0.47 -7.77
CA ALA A 162 -1.90 1.47 -8.81
C ALA A 162 -1.46 0.98 -10.20
N ARG A 163 -1.14 -0.32 -10.34
CA ARG A 163 -0.83 -0.94 -11.63
C ARG A 163 -2.11 -1.50 -12.22
N LEU A 164 -2.73 -0.71 -13.10
CA LEU A 164 -4.07 -0.94 -13.64
C LEU A 164 -4.29 -2.32 -14.27
N TYR A 165 -3.25 -2.92 -14.83
CA TYR A 165 -3.33 -4.25 -15.45
C TYR A 165 -3.23 -5.41 -14.45
N GLN A 166 -2.83 -5.15 -13.20
CA GLN A 166 -2.80 -6.14 -12.12
C GLN A 166 -4.02 -6.05 -11.20
N LEU A 167 -4.61 -4.86 -11.10
CA LEU A 167 -5.79 -4.60 -10.28
C LEU A 167 -6.96 -5.58 -10.51
N PRO A 168 -7.27 -6.03 -11.75
CA PRO A 168 -8.34 -7.01 -11.99
C PRO A 168 -8.13 -8.35 -11.27
N PHE A 169 -6.87 -8.78 -11.06
CA PHE A 169 -6.59 -10.03 -10.37
C PHE A 169 -6.95 -9.94 -8.88
N PHE A 170 -6.65 -8.82 -8.24
CA PHE A 170 -7.09 -8.56 -6.88
C PHE A 170 -8.60 -8.40 -6.81
N ALA A 171 -9.20 -7.65 -7.74
CA ALA A 171 -10.66 -7.45 -7.78
C ALA A 171 -11.45 -8.75 -7.93
N ALA A 172 -10.88 -9.77 -8.56
CA ALA A 172 -11.53 -11.05 -8.76
C ALA A 172 -11.50 -11.95 -7.51
N VAL A 173 -10.55 -11.77 -6.59
CA VAL A 173 -10.25 -12.78 -5.56
C VAL A 173 -10.17 -12.22 -4.14
N ALA A 174 -9.78 -10.95 -3.96
CA ALA A 174 -9.66 -10.35 -2.64
C ALA A 174 -11.02 -9.87 -2.11
N ASP A 175 -11.21 -9.92 -0.79
CA ASP A 175 -12.44 -9.48 -0.12
C ASP A 175 -12.65 -7.96 -0.26
N TYR A 176 -11.55 -7.20 -0.19
CA TYR A 176 -11.56 -5.75 -0.38
C TYR A 176 -10.40 -5.30 -1.25
N VAL A 177 -10.70 -4.43 -2.21
CA VAL A 177 -9.71 -3.90 -3.15
C VAL A 177 -9.70 -2.39 -3.13
N LEU A 178 -8.51 -1.82 -2.94
CA LEU A 178 -8.24 -0.41 -3.09
C LEU A 178 -8.03 -0.10 -4.57
N ILE A 179 -8.81 0.85 -5.10
CA ILE A 179 -8.87 1.16 -6.52
C ILE A 179 -8.19 2.50 -6.82
N GLY A 180 -7.37 2.51 -7.87
CA GLY A 180 -6.77 3.73 -8.40
C GLY A 180 -5.86 4.43 -7.40
N GLU A 181 -6.19 5.68 -7.05
CA GLU A 181 -5.37 6.52 -6.16
C GLU A 181 -5.57 6.24 -4.66
N GLU A 182 -6.46 5.32 -4.29
CA GLU A 182 -6.76 5.03 -2.87
C GLU A 182 -5.53 4.56 -2.08
N ILE A 183 -4.63 3.82 -2.71
CA ILE A 183 -3.40 3.37 -2.05
C ILE A 183 -2.51 4.56 -1.65
N PHE A 184 -2.51 5.66 -2.42
CA PHE A 184 -1.71 6.85 -2.12
C PHE A 184 -2.32 7.70 -1.02
N ALA A 185 -3.64 7.58 -0.82
CA ALA A 185 -4.34 8.21 0.28
C ALA A 185 -4.20 7.42 1.59
N ALA A 186 -3.66 6.20 1.57
CA ALA A 186 -3.65 5.29 2.72
C ALA A 186 -2.94 5.88 3.94
N ASP A 187 -1.75 6.45 3.76
CA ASP A 187 -1.01 7.06 4.86
C ASP A 187 -1.79 8.21 5.53
N ALA A 188 -2.32 9.13 4.73
CA ALA A 188 -3.14 10.25 5.23
C ALA A 188 -4.44 9.78 5.91
N TYR A 189 -5.03 8.71 5.39
CA TYR A 189 -6.26 8.12 5.92
C TYR A 189 -6.04 7.43 7.27
N LEU A 190 -5.01 6.59 7.36
CA LEU A 190 -4.71 5.75 8.53
C LEU A 190 -4.15 6.58 9.70
N THR A 191 -3.24 7.52 9.42
CA THR A 191 -2.63 8.38 10.46
C THR A 191 -3.53 9.54 10.89
N LYS A 192 -4.49 9.93 10.04
CA LYS A 192 -5.32 11.13 10.20
C LYS A 192 -4.52 12.42 10.43
N ASP A 193 -3.26 12.47 9.96
CA ASP A 193 -2.38 13.61 10.12
C ASP A 193 -2.87 14.81 9.26
N PRO A 194 -3.23 15.95 9.88
CA PRO A 194 -3.72 17.13 9.15
C PRO A 194 -2.74 17.68 8.09
N ILE A 195 -1.43 17.44 8.26
CA ILE A 195 -0.41 17.83 7.29
C ILE A 195 -0.51 16.94 6.04
N LYS A 196 -0.57 15.62 6.23
CA LYS A 196 -0.67 14.65 5.13
C LYS A 196 -1.99 14.81 4.37
N ILE A 197 -3.09 15.00 5.09
CA ILE A 197 -4.40 15.28 4.50
C ILE A 197 -4.37 16.58 3.68
N GLY A 198 -3.75 17.64 4.21
CA GLY A 198 -3.59 18.90 3.49
C GLY A 198 -2.72 18.79 2.23
N SER A 199 -1.68 17.95 2.28
CA SER A 199 -0.84 17.65 1.12
C SER A 199 -1.64 16.93 0.03
N LEU A 200 -2.37 15.87 0.38
CA LEU A 200 -3.22 15.12 -0.53
C LEU A 200 -4.26 16.03 -1.21
N PHE A 201 -4.96 16.85 -0.43
CA PHE A 201 -5.91 17.82 -0.98
C PHE A 201 -5.26 18.80 -1.96
N SER A 202 -4.06 19.29 -1.64
CA SER A 202 -3.34 20.20 -2.53
C SER A 202 -2.96 19.52 -3.84
N GLN A 203 -2.49 18.26 -3.78
CA GLN A 203 -2.18 17.47 -4.97
C GLN A 203 -3.41 17.29 -5.88
N ASP A 204 -4.58 17.02 -5.30
CA ASP A 204 -5.83 16.87 -6.06
C ASP A 204 -6.25 18.19 -6.72
N VAL A 205 -6.11 19.33 -6.02
CA VAL A 205 -6.37 20.66 -6.60
C VAL A 205 -5.41 20.95 -7.74
N TYR A 206 -4.11 20.70 -7.59
CA TYR A 206 -3.15 20.94 -8.66
C TYR A 206 -3.39 20.02 -9.87
N LYS A 207 -3.75 18.75 -9.64
CA LYS A 207 -4.18 17.84 -10.72
C LYS A 207 -5.39 18.39 -11.46
N LEU A 208 -6.41 18.88 -10.74
CA LEU A 208 -7.61 19.46 -11.36
C LEU A 208 -7.28 20.72 -12.17
N VAL A 209 -6.45 21.61 -11.64
CA VAL A 209 -5.99 22.81 -12.36
C VAL A 209 -5.23 22.42 -13.63
N ALA A 210 -4.33 21.45 -13.55
CA ALA A 210 -3.59 20.95 -14.71
C ALA A 210 -4.54 20.39 -15.77
N ILE A 211 -5.53 19.58 -15.39
CA ILE A 211 -6.56 19.04 -16.30
C ILE A 211 -7.31 20.18 -16.99
N VAL A 212 -7.79 21.18 -16.23
CA VAL A 212 -8.52 22.32 -16.79
C VAL A 212 -7.67 23.10 -17.78
N LEU A 213 -6.40 23.39 -17.44
CA LEU A 213 -5.47 24.06 -18.33
C LEU A 213 -5.17 23.24 -19.58
N SER A 214 -5.02 21.92 -19.46
CA SER A 214 -4.84 21.03 -20.60
C SER A 214 -6.05 21.02 -21.53
N VAL A 215 -7.26 21.01 -21.00
CA VAL A 215 -8.51 21.08 -21.79
C VAL A 215 -8.62 22.42 -22.50
N ILE A 216 -8.38 23.53 -21.81
CA ILE A 216 -8.39 24.87 -22.41
C ILE A 216 -7.34 24.96 -23.52
N GLY A 217 -6.12 24.48 -23.27
CA GLY A 217 -5.04 24.44 -24.25
C GLY A 217 -5.40 23.63 -25.48
N ALA A 218 -6.00 22.45 -25.29
CA ALA A 218 -6.48 21.62 -26.39
C ALA A 218 -7.54 22.34 -27.23
N LEU A 219 -8.55 22.95 -26.59
CA LEU A 219 -9.62 23.68 -27.29
C LEU A 219 -9.11 24.89 -28.07
N LEU A 220 -8.23 25.71 -27.47
CA LEU A 220 -7.62 26.86 -28.13
C LEU A 220 -6.77 26.44 -29.33
N SER A 221 -6.01 25.35 -29.18
CA SER A 221 -5.22 24.78 -30.28
C SER A 221 -6.12 24.28 -31.42
N THR A 222 -7.23 23.59 -31.10
CA THR A 222 -8.21 23.14 -32.11
C THR A 222 -8.90 24.30 -32.82
N ALA A 223 -9.19 25.41 -32.12
CA ALA A 223 -9.77 26.63 -32.69
C ALA A 223 -8.77 27.48 -33.50
N GLY A 224 -7.51 27.06 -33.62
CA GLY A 224 -6.48 27.78 -34.37
C GLY A 224 -5.89 29.01 -33.65
N VAL A 225 -6.17 29.18 -32.35
CA VAL A 225 -5.64 30.28 -31.54
C VAL A 225 -4.21 29.95 -31.13
N LYS A 226 -3.24 30.55 -31.82
CA LYS A 226 -1.78 30.28 -31.63
C LYS A 226 -1.16 30.95 -30.40
N ILE A 227 -1.93 31.68 -29.58
CA ILE A 227 -1.42 32.41 -28.39
C ILE A 227 -0.53 31.54 -27.50
N ILE A 228 -0.91 30.29 -27.23
CA ILE A 228 -0.13 29.40 -26.37
C ILE A 228 1.15 28.93 -27.07
N VAL A 229 1.08 28.61 -28.36
CA VAL A 229 2.23 28.17 -29.17
C VAL A 229 3.25 29.31 -29.31
N ASP A 230 2.78 30.53 -29.49
CA ASP A 230 3.63 31.71 -29.62
C ASP A 230 4.24 32.14 -28.28
N LEU A 231 3.56 31.87 -27.16
CA LEU A 231 4.10 32.07 -25.81
C LEU A 231 5.23 31.07 -25.49
N LEU A 232 5.09 29.81 -25.91
CA LEU A 232 6.08 28.73 -25.65
C LEU A 232 7.29 28.74 -26.59
N LYS A 233 7.25 29.52 -27.67
CA LYS A 233 8.36 29.69 -28.62
C LYS A 233 9.40 30.73 -28.19
N LYS A 234 9.10 31.52 -27.16
CA LYS A 234 10.05 32.46 -26.53
C LYS A 234 10.79 31.78 -25.39
#